data_AF-A0A382N492-F1
#
_entry.id   AF-A0A382N492-F1
#
_cell.length_a   1.000
_cell.length_b   1.000
_cell.length_c   1.000
_cell.angle_alpha   90.00
_cell.angle_beta   90.00
_cell.angle_gamma   90.00
#
_symmetry.space_group_name_H-M   'P 1'
#
loop_
_entity.id
_entity.type
_entity.pdbx_description
1 polymer ?
#
loop_
_entity_poly.entity_id
_entity_poly.type
_entity_poly.pdbx_seq_one_letter_code
_entity_poly.pdbx_strand_id
1 'polypeptide(L)'
;MIYWLNEQAALAGLFKYLPTVIWIYFLPMFSTTLGIIPESSALYDWIKTYLLPPALILLLLSANLPALAKLGSKAVFMMLIGTIGVVVGGAISLALFGPWLPADAWQGMGALSGSWIGGSANMVAVGTSIGTRDDLFGIMIIVDTVVGYGWLGIVIFFSSYQQRLDAWNGVDATLIDELNTQMNEVMNTGRRPMEFNDLINMLAVGIVGG
;
A
#
# COMPACT_ATOMS: atom_id res chain seq x y z
N MET A 1 8.48 -17.84 3.60
CA MET A 1 9.94 -17.87 3.37
C MET A 1 10.65 -16.63 3.95
N ILE A 2 10.29 -15.40 3.59
CA ILE A 2 10.96 -14.19 4.11
C ILE A 2 10.77 -14.03 5.63
N TYR A 3 9.56 -14.27 6.16
CA TYR A 3 9.32 -14.29 7.61
C TYR A 3 10.15 -15.35 8.36
N TRP A 4 10.36 -16.51 7.73
CA TRP A 4 11.22 -17.56 8.29
C TRP A 4 12.71 -17.17 8.24
N LEU A 5 13.15 -16.45 7.21
CA LEU A 5 14.51 -15.89 7.15
C LEU A 5 14.76 -14.83 8.22
N ASN A 6 13.72 -14.04 8.57
CA ASN A 6 13.78 -13.08 9.66
C ASN A 6 13.97 -13.73 11.05
N GLU A 7 13.49 -14.97 11.23
CA GLU A 7 13.65 -15.71 12.49
C GLU A 7 15.06 -16.29 12.69
N GLN A 8 15.92 -16.26 11.66
CA GLN A 8 17.29 -16.76 11.78
C GLN A 8 18.25 -15.73 12.41
N ALA A 9 18.92 -16.14 13.49
CA ALA A 9 19.85 -15.29 14.24
C ALA A 9 21.00 -14.70 13.40
N ALA A 10 21.44 -15.41 12.35
CA ALA A 10 22.49 -14.94 11.44
C ALA A 10 22.05 -13.75 10.55
N LEU A 11 20.76 -13.61 10.29
CA LEU A 11 20.19 -12.56 9.43
C LEU A 11 19.49 -11.45 10.22
N ALA A 12 19.41 -11.56 11.55
CA ALA A 12 18.74 -10.60 12.42
C ALA A 12 19.29 -9.16 12.27
N GLY A 13 20.58 -9.01 12.01
CA GLY A 13 21.19 -7.71 11.74
C GLY A 13 20.66 -7.06 10.45
N LEU A 14 20.43 -7.85 9.40
CA LEU A 14 19.93 -7.37 8.10
C LEU A 14 18.46 -6.96 8.19
N PHE A 15 17.63 -7.76 8.86
CA PHE A 15 16.21 -7.46 9.05
C PHE A 15 15.96 -6.34 10.07
N LYS A 16 16.94 -6.03 10.93
CA LYS A 16 16.90 -4.85 11.82
C LYS A 16 16.99 -3.53 11.05
N TYR A 17 17.74 -3.48 9.95
CA TYR A 17 17.86 -2.27 9.12
C TYR A 17 16.86 -2.24 7.97
N LEU A 18 16.51 -3.40 7.41
CA LEU A 18 15.53 -3.53 6.33
C LEU A 18 14.37 -4.42 6.79
N PRO A 19 13.22 -3.84 7.21
CA PRO A 19 12.06 -4.60 7.64
C PRO A 19 11.59 -5.64 6.61
N THR A 20 10.95 -6.71 7.08
CA THR A 20 10.41 -7.80 6.25
C THR A 20 9.59 -7.30 5.05
N VAL A 21 8.83 -6.21 5.25
CA VAL A 21 8.01 -5.58 4.20
C VAL A 21 8.85 -5.14 3.01
N ILE A 22 10.03 -4.57 3.23
CA ILE A 22 10.95 -4.16 2.14
C ILE A 22 11.26 -5.37 1.27
N TRP A 23 11.63 -6.49 1.88
CA TRP A 23 11.98 -7.70 1.14
C TRP A 23 10.81 -8.27 0.34
N ILE A 24 9.59 -8.22 0.88
CA ILE A 24 8.40 -8.71 0.18
C ILE A 24 8.07 -7.86 -1.05
N TYR A 25 8.37 -6.55 -1.04
CA TYR A 25 8.14 -5.67 -2.19
C TYR A 25 9.28 -5.70 -3.21
N PHE A 26 10.52 -5.48 -2.74
CA PHE A 26 11.66 -5.25 -3.64
C PHE A 26 12.27 -6.54 -4.20
N LEU A 27 12.25 -7.65 -3.45
CA LEU A 27 12.86 -8.90 -3.93
C LEU A 27 12.13 -9.46 -5.17
N PRO A 28 10.78 -9.57 -5.19
CA PRO A 28 10.09 -9.98 -6.42
C PRO A 28 10.28 -8.97 -7.54
N MET A 29 10.23 -7.66 -7.26
CA MET A 29 10.47 -6.61 -8.25
C MET A 29 11.82 -6.80 -8.96
N PHE A 30 12.92 -6.86 -8.20
CA PHE A 30 14.25 -7.04 -8.79
C PHE A 30 14.39 -8.40 -9.49
N SER A 31 13.77 -9.45 -8.95
CA SER A 31 13.76 -10.76 -9.59
C SER A 31 13.08 -10.72 -10.96
N THR A 32 11.97 -9.99 -11.09
CA THR A 32 11.29 -9.76 -12.37
C THR A 32 12.18 -8.93 -13.30
N THR A 33 12.74 -7.82 -12.83
CA THR A 33 13.61 -6.94 -13.64
C THR A 33 14.88 -7.65 -14.14
N LEU A 34 15.46 -8.56 -13.35
CA LEU A 34 16.63 -9.35 -13.72
C LEU A 34 16.30 -10.58 -14.58
N GLY A 35 15.02 -10.82 -14.88
CA GLY A 35 14.57 -11.97 -15.66
C GLY A 35 14.62 -13.32 -14.92
N ILE A 36 14.71 -13.31 -13.58
CA ILE A 36 14.70 -14.52 -12.75
C ILE A 36 13.29 -15.12 -12.70
N ILE A 37 12.27 -14.27 -12.60
CA ILE A 37 10.86 -14.66 -12.63
C ILE A 37 10.14 -13.90 -13.77
N PRO A 38 9.11 -14.50 -14.40
CA PRO A 38 8.46 -13.86 -15.54
C PRO A 38 7.71 -12.59 -15.13
N GLU A 39 7.55 -11.65 -16.06
CA GLU A 39 6.72 -10.45 -15.88
C GLU A 39 5.22 -10.77 -15.90
N SER A 40 4.83 -11.80 -16.67
CA SER A 40 3.46 -12.27 -16.80
C SER A 40 3.40 -13.79 -16.77
N SER A 41 2.35 -14.32 -16.15
CA SER A 41 2.09 -15.76 -16.07
C SER A 41 0.61 -15.99 -15.82
N ALA A 42 0.06 -17.05 -16.41
CA ALA A 42 -1.31 -17.48 -16.14
C ALA A 42 -1.57 -17.70 -14.64
N LEU A 43 -0.54 -18.07 -13.87
CA LEU A 43 -0.63 -18.18 -12.41
C LEU A 43 -0.89 -16.83 -11.75
N TYR A 44 -0.25 -15.75 -12.21
CA TYR A 44 -0.43 -14.42 -11.64
C TYR A 44 -1.84 -13.90 -11.92
N ASP A 45 -2.37 -14.15 -13.12
CA ASP A 45 -3.73 -13.77 -13.48
C ASP A 45 -4.76 -14.58 -12.68
N TRP A 46 -4.51 -15.88 -12.48
CA TRP A 46 -5.35 -16.72 -11.63
C TRP A 46 -5.36 -16.23 -10.18
N ILE A 47 -4.20 -15.88 -9.61
CA ILE A 47 -4.10 -15.35 -8.25
C ILE A 47 -4.87 -14.03 -8.13
N LYS A 48 -4.66 -13.09 -9.06
CA LYS A 48 -5.35 -11.79 -9.07
C LYS A 48 -6.87 -11.94 -9.19
N THR A 49 -7.34 -12.92 -9.96
CA THR A 49 -8.76 -13.11 -10.25
C THR A 49 -9.49 -13.87 -9.15
N TYR A 50 -8.88 -14.94 -8.62
CA TYR A 50 -9.59 -15.89 -7.75
C TYR A 50 -9.11 -15.89 -6.30
N LEU A 51 -7.86 -15.49 -6.03
CA LEU A 51 -7.30 -15.55 -4.67
C LEU A 51 -7.28 -14.18 -3.99
N LEU A 52 -6.99 -13.12 -4.76
CA LEU A 52 -6.86 -11.77 -4.24
C LEU A 52 -8.19 -11.22 -3.68
N PRO A 53 -9.35 -11.32 -4.36
CA PRO A 53 -10.60 -10.78 -3.82
C PRO A 53 -11.03 -11.44 -2.48
N PRO A 54 -11.04 -12.78 -2.36
CA PRO A 54 -11.31 -13.45 -1.08
C PRO A 54 -10.33 -13.04 0.03
N ALA A 55 -9.03 -12.92 -0.29
CA ALA A 55 -8.01 -12.51 0.68
C ALA A 55 -8.25 -11.09 1.18
N LEU A 56 -8.65 -10.16 0.31
CA LEU A 56 -9.00 -8.79 0.69
C LEU A 56 -10.23 -8.74 1.59
N ILE A 57 -11.25 -9.56 1.31
CA ILE A 57 -12.46 -9.62 2.15
C ILE A 57 -12.12 -10.15 3.53
N LEU A 58 -11.37 -11.25 3.61
CA LEU A 58 -10.94 -11.80 4.89
C LEU A 58 -10.05 -10.83 5.67
N LEU A 59 -9.17 -10.10 4.98
CA LEU A 59 -8.36 -9.05 5.58
C LEU A 59 -9.26 -7.93 6.15
N LEU A 60 -10.25 -7.46 5.39
CA LEU A 60 -11.20 -6.44 5.84
C LEU A 60 -12.05 -6.93 7.03
N LEU A 61 -12.47 -8.19 7.02
CA LEU A 61 -13.20 -8.80 8.14
C LEU A 61 -12.33 -8.96 9.39
N SER A 62 -11.03 -9.16 9.23
CA SER A 62 -10.08 -9.18 10.35
C SER A 62 -9.76 -7.80 10.91
N ALA A 63 -10.12 -6.72 10.18
CA ALA A 63 -9.87 -5.36 10.62
C ALA A 63 -10.79 -5.01 11.81
N ASN A 64 -10.20 -4.38 12.83
CA ASN A 64 -10.95 -3.91 14.00
C ASN A 64 -11.70 -2.61 13.65
N LEU A 65 -12.87 -2.73 13.01
CA LEU A 65 -13.71 -1.60 12.62
C LEU A 65 -14.04 -0.66 13.81
N PRO A 66 -14.33 -1.15 15.03
CA PRO A 66 -14.51 -0.28 16.20
C PRO A 66 -13.26 0.54 16.54
N ALA A 67 -12.07 -0.07 16.50
CA ALA A 67 -10.82 0.65 16.76
C ALA A 67 -10.54 1.68 15.66
N LEU A 68 -10.80 1.35 14.39
CA LEU A 68 -10.71 2.30 13.27
C LEU A 68 -11.69 3.47 13.45
N ALA A 69 -12.91 3.19 13.91
CA ALA A 69 -13.89 4.23 14.20
C ALA A 69 -13.45 5.16 15.35
N LYS A 70 -12.62 4.68 16.30
CA LYS A 70 -12.03 5.54 17.35
C LYS A 70 -11.05 6.58 16.79
N LEU A 71 -10.40 6.32 15.65
CA LEU A 71 -9.66 7.40 14.97
C LEU A 71 -10.60 8.51 14.49
N GLY A 72 -11.86 8.18 14.21
CA GLY A 72 -12.94 9.12 13.94
C GLY A 72 -12.58 10.16 12.89
N SER A 73 -12.77 11.44 13.23
CA SER A 73 -12.48 12.58 12.36
C SER A 73 -11.00 12.75 12.04
N LYS A 74 -10.08 12.26 12.89
CA LYS A 74 -8.63 12.40 12.66
C LYS A 74 -8.19 11.62 11.42
N ALA A 75 -8.68 10.39 11.23
CA ALA A 75 -8.38 9.58 10.06
C ALA A 75 -8.87 10.24 8.76
N VAL A 76 -10.11 10.74 8.76
CA VAL A 76 -10.68 11.44 7.60
C VAL A 76 -9.88 12.71 7.30
N PHE A 77 -9.52 13.48 8.32
CA PHE A 77 -8.74 14.70 8.13
C PHE A 77 -7.34 14.41 7.57
N MET A 78 -6.66 13.36 8.05
CA MET A 78 -5.38 12.91 7.48
C MET A 78 -5.53 12.52 6.00
N MET A 79 -6.59 11.80 5.64
CA MET A 79 -6.88 11.45 4.23
C MET A 79 -7.12 12.70 3.37
N LEU A 80 -7.89 13.66 3.87
CA LEU A 80 -8.19 14.91 3.15
C LEU A 80 -6.94 15.78 2.98
N ILE A 81 -6.10 15.92 4.00
CA ILE A 81 -4.81 16.62 3.87
C ILE A 81 -3.93 15.93 2.84
N GLY A 82 -3.81 14.60 2.90
CA GLY A 82 -3.04 13.84 1.92
C GLY A 82 -3.55 14.06 0.50
N THR A 83 -4.88 14.02 0.32
CA THR A 83 -5.54 14.27 -0.97
C THR A 83 -5.26 15.68 -1.49
N ILE A 84 -5.40 16.70 -0.64
CA ILE A 84 -5.07 18.09 -0.99
C ILE A 84 -3.59 18.20 -1.36
N GLY A 85 -2.70 17.53 -0.64
CA GLY A 85 -1.28 17.46 -0.95
C GLY A 85 -0.99 16.91 -2.34
N VAL A 86 -1.66 15.81 -2.74
CA VAL A 86 -1.55 15.24 -4.08
C VAL A 86 -2.05 16.22 -5.15
N VAL A 87 -3.23 16.81 -4.95
CA VAL A 87 -3.83 17.75 -5.91
C VAL A 87 -2.96 19.00 -6.08
N VAL A 88 -2.56 19.62 -4.99
CA VAL A 88 -1.72 20.83 -5.01
C VAL A 88 -0.33 20.51 -5.54
N GLY A 89 0.28 19.39 -5.13
CA GLY A 89 1.58 18.94 -5.63
C GLY A 89 1.56 18.71 -7.13
N GLY A 90 0.50 18.06 -7.66
CA GLY A 90 0.31 17.87 -9.09
C GLY A 90 0.08 19.17 -9.86
N ALA A 91 -0.68 20.11 -9.30
CA ALA A 91 -0.87 21.42 -9.92
C ALA A 91 0.44 22.22 -9.96
N ILE A 92 1.21 22.22 -8.87
CA ILE A 92 2.51 22.89 -8.79
C ILE A 92 3.52 22.27 -9.77
N SER A 93 3.58 20.93 -9.85
CA SER A 93 4.49 20.26 -10.78
C SER A 93 4.16 20.62 -12.24
N LEU A 94 2.88 20.64 -12.62
CA LEU A 94 2.46 21.09 -13.95
C LEU A 94 2.75 22.57 -14.19
N ALA A 95 2.60 23.43 -13.18
CA ALA A 95 2.94 24.85 -13.32
C ALA A 95 4.45 25.07 -13.55
N LEU A 96 5.30 24.30 -12.87
CA LEU A 96 6.75 24.41 -12.96
C LEU A 96 7.32 23.76 -14.22
N PHE A 97 6.83 22.57 -14.57
CA PHE A 97 7.41 21.74 -15.63
C PHE A 97 6.57 21.67 -16.90
N GLY A 98 5.31 22.11 -16.86
CA GLY A 98 4.39 22.13 -17.99
C GLY A 98 4.94 22.72 -19.30
N PRO A 99 5.74 23.81 -19.28
CA PRO A 99 6.34 24.35 -20.50
C PRO A 99 7.26 23.38 -21.25
N TRP A 100 7.80 22.35 -20.58
CA TRP A 100 8.66 21.32 -21.18
C TRP A 100 7.91 20.03 -21.48
N LEU A 101 6.62 19.97 -21.18
CA LEU A 101 5.80 18.77 -21.33
C LEU A 101 4.82 18.91 -22.50
N PRO A 102 4.34 17.78 -23.05
CA PRO A 102 3.23 17.77 -23.99
C PRO A 102 1.98 18.48 -23.43
N ALA A 103 1.17 19.07 -24.32
CA ALA A 103 -0.02 19.80 -23.93
C ALA A 103 -1.07 18.93 -23.20
N ASP A 104 -1.04 17.62 -23.41
CA ASP A 104 -1.89 16.60 -22.78
C ASP A 104 -1.30 16.00 -21.49
N ALA A 105 -0.11 16.44 -21.04
CA ALA A 105 0.56 15.88 -19.85
C ALA A 105 -0.27 16.01 -18.55
N TRP A 106 -1.18 16.99 -18.48
CA TRP A 106 -2.10 17.14 -17.36
C TRP A 106 -3.05 15.94 -17.22
N GLN A 107 -3.38 15.24 -18.32
CA GLN A 107 -4.20 14.03 -18.29
C GLN A 107 -3.45 12.90 -17.57
N GLY A 108 -2.15 12.76 -17.85
CA GLY A 108 -1.30 11.80 -17.16
C GLY A 108 -1.23 12.07 -15.65
N MET A 109 -1.05 13.33 -15.26
CA MET A 109 -1.09 13.75 -13.86
C MET A 109 -2.47 13.54 -13.21
N GLY A 110 -3.55 13.75 -13.97
CA GLY A 110 -4.91 13.44 -13.53
C GLY A 110 -5.07 11.96 -13.23
N ALA A 111 -4.67 11.08 -14.14
CA ALA A 111 -4.69 9.63 -13.93
C ALA A 111 -3.83 9.22 -12.71
N LEU A 112 -2.59 9.72 -12.62
CA LEU A 112 -1.69 9.44 -11.48
C LEU A 112 -2.29 9.86 -10.14
N SER A 113 -2.97 11.00 -10.06
CA SER A 113 -3.64 11.44 -8.84
C SER A 113 -4.70 10.42 -8.38
N GLY A 114 -5.39 9.77 -9.32
CA GLY A 114 -6.30 8.67 -9.04
C GLY A 114 -5.60 7.49 -8.37
N SER A 115 -4.40 7.13 -8.83
CA SER A 115 -3.59 6.06 -8.20
C SER A 115 -3.19 6.40 -6.77
N TRP A 116 -2.68 7.61 -6.55
CA TRP A 116 -2.15 7.98 -5.23
C TRP A 116 -3.23 8.27 -4.19
N ILE A 117 -4.44 8.64 -4.62
CA ILE A 117 -5.59 8.87 -3.72
C ILE A 117 -6.37 7.58 -3.47
N GLY A 118 -6.56 6.73 -4.49
CA GLY A 118 -7.48 5.58 -4.41
C GLY A 118 -7.05 4.32 -5.15
N GLY A 119 -5.80 4.24 -5.60
CA GLY A 119 -5.20 3.05 -6.21
C GLY A 119 -5.45 2.89 -7.71
N SER A 120 -4.94 1.78 -8.25
CA SER A 120 -4.91 1.51 -9.69
C SER A 120 -6.28 1.50 -10.36
N ALA A 121 -7.33 1.05 -9.67
CA ALA A 121 -8.70 1.10 -10.18
C ALA A 121 -9.18 2.56 -10.36
N ASN A 122 -8.87 3.44 -9.41
CA ASN A 122 -9.17 4.87 -9.53
C ASN A 122 -8.35 5.53 -10.62
N MET A 123 -7.08 5.15 -10.79
CA MET A 123 -6.26 5.63 -11.91
C MET A 123 -6.91 5.32 -13.26
N VAL A 124 -7.38 4.08 -13.47
CA VAL A 124 -8.08 3.67 -14.69
C VAL A 124 -9.37 4.47 -14.87
N ALA A 125 -10.18 4.60 -13.81
CA ALA A 125 -11.44 5.35 -13.87
C ALA A 125 -11.23 6.83 -14.24
N VAL A 126 -10.30 7.51 -13.54
CA VAL A 126 -9.98 8.92 -13.80
C VAL A 126 -9.37 9.07 -15.18
N GLY A 127 -8.35 8.28 -15.52
CA GLY A 127 -7.67 8.34 -16.81
C GLY A 127 -8.62 8.15 -18.00
N THR A 128 -9.55 7.20 -17.91
CA THR A 128 -10.57 6.95 -18.93
C THR A 128 -11.54 8.12 -19.04
N SER A 129 -12.01 8.66 -17.92
CA SER A 129 -12.99 9.77 -17.91
C SER A 129 -12.48 11.07 -18.53
N ILE A 130 -11.17 11.34 -18.41
CA ILE A 130 -10.53 12.55 -18.98
C ILE A 130 -9.90 12.30 -20.35
N GLY A 131 -10.05 11.09 -20.91
CA GLY A 131 -9.58 10.74 -22.24
C GLY A 131 -8.05 10.65 -22.36
N THR A 132 -7.38 10.12 -21.33
CA THR A 132 -5.92 9.93 -21.35
C THR A 132 -5.55 8.92 -22.43
N ARG A 133 -4.63 9.27 -23.32
CA ARG A 133 -4.16 8.37 -24.41
C ARG A 133 -3.40 7.17 -23.84
N ASP A 134 -3.52 6.01 -24.47
CA ASP A 134 -2.97 4.73 -23.97
C ASP A 134 -1.45 4.74 -23.79
N ASP A 135 -0.71 5.43 -24.66
CA ASP A 135 0.74 5.61 -24.55
C ASP A 135 1.11 6.41 -23.29
N LEU A 136 0.43 7.53 -23.04
CA LEU A 136 0.62 8.36 -21.87
C LEU A 136 0.21 7.59 -20.60
N PHE A 137 -0.91 6.86 -20.66
CA PHE A 137 -1.37 6.03 -19.55
C PHE A 137 -0.35 4.94 -19.20
N GLY A 138 0.22 4.25 -20.19
CA GLY A 138 1.29 3.28 -20.01
C GLY A 138 2.54 3.87 -19.36
N ILE A 139 2.97 5.06 -19.80
CA ILE A 139 4.08 5.80 -19.16
C ILE A 139 3.75 6.11 -17.70
N MET A 140 2.51 6.54 -17.41
CA MET A 140 2.10 6.85 -16.04
C MET A 140 2.09 5.61 -15.13
N ILE A 141 1.75 4.41 -15.61
CA ILE A 141 1.86 3.17 -14.80
C ILE A 141 3.30 2.93 -14.35
N ILE A 142 4.26 3.16 -15.26
CA ILE A 142 5.69 3.00 -14.96
C ILE A 142 6.11 4.05 -13.91
N VAL A 143 5.71 5.31 -14.11
CA VAL A 143 5.98 6.40 -13.15
C VAL A 143 5.39 6.10 -11.78
N ASP A 144 4.12 5.66 -11.72
CA ASP A 144 3.43 5.31 -10.48
C ASP A 144 4.18 4.22 -9.71
N THR A 145 4.59 3.17 -10.43
CA THR A 145 5.34 2.05 -9.86
C THR A 145 6.69 2.51 -9.29
N VAL A 146 7.47 3.25 -10.08
CA VAL A 146 8.83 3.68 -9.69
C VAL A 146 8.78 4.69 -8.55
N VAL A 147 7.93 5.72 -8.67
CA VAL A 147 7.81 6.78 -7.66
C VAL A 147 7.17 6.24 -6.39
N GLY A 148 6.11 5.44 -6.51
CA GLY A 148 5.40 4.84 -5.39
C GLY A 148 6.31 3.94 -4.55
N TYR A 149 7.04 3.02 -5.20
CA TYR A 149 7.96 2.14 -4.47
C TYR A 149 9.22 2.87 -3.97
N GLY A 150 9.73 3.84 -4.73
CA GLY A 150 10.82 4.70 -4.26
C GLY A 150 10.42 5.47 -2.99
N TRP A 151 9.23 6.07 -2.99
CA TRP A 151 8.68 6.78 -1.84
C TRP A 151 8.39 5.86 -0.66
N LEU A 152 7.84 4.65 -0.91
CA LEU A 152 7.67 3.63 0.12
C LEU A 152 9.00 3.32 0.82
N GLY A 153 10.08 3.16 0.06
CA GLY A 153 11.43 2.96 0.61
C GLY A 153 11.87 4.11 1.51
N ILE A 154 11.62 5.36 1.09
CA ILE A 154 11.93 6.57 1.87
C ILE A 154 11.11 6.60 3.18
N VAL A 155 9.81 6.32 3.12
CA VAL A 155 8.93 6.31 4.31
C VAL A 155 9.36 5.23 5.30
N ILE A 156 9.69 4.02 4.82
CA ILE A 156 10.18 2.94 5.69
C ILE A 156 11.55 3.31 6.30
N PHE A 157 12.41 3.98 5.55
CA PHE A 157 13.66 4.49 6.12
C PHE A 157 13.39 5.47 7.26
N PHE A 158 12.47 6.42 7.07
CA PHE A 158 12.12 7.38 8.12
C PHE A 158 11.37 6.78 9.31
N SER A 159 10.64 5.67 9.13
CA SER A 159 9.96 5.00 10.25
C SER A 159 10.94 4.48 11.31
N SER A 160 12.16 4.13 10.92
CA SER A 160 13.23 3.78 11.88
C SER A 160 13.67 4.95 12.78
N TYR A 161 13.35 6.19 12.40
CA TYR A 161 13.65 7.42 13.15
C TYR A 161 12.39 8.08 13.74
N GLN A 162 11.25 7.38 13.72
CA GLN A 162 9.94 7.93 14.05
C GLN A 162 9.93 8.69 15.40
N GLN A 163 10.50 8.14 16.48
CA GLN A 163 10.52 8.80 17.80
C GLN A 163 11.18 10.19 17.77
N ARG A 164 12.23 10.38 16.96
CA ARG A 164 12.92 11.67 16.85
C ARG A 164 12.08 12.67 16.07
N LEU A 165 11.42 12.21 15.01
CA LEU A 165 10.54 13.03 14.18
C LEU A 165 9.29 13.46 14.96
N ASP A 166 8.70 12.53 15.72
CA ASP A 166 7.53 12.80 16.56
C ASP A 166 7.85 13.84 17.64
N ALA A 167 9.01 13.70 18.30
CA ALA A 167 9.47 14.66 19.29
C ALA A 167 9.77 16.05 18.70
N TRP A 168 10.35 16.10 17.50
CA TRP A 168 10.63 17.36 16.80
C TRP A 168 9.35 18.07 16.35
N ASN A 169 8.36 17.32 15.89
CA ASN A 169 7.07 17.85 15.42
C ASN A 169 6.04 18.06 16.55
N GLY A 170 6.35 17.65 17.79
CA GLY A 170 5.45 17.75 18.94
C GLY A 170 4.18 16.89 18.79
N VAL A 171 4.29 15.72 18.17
CA VAL A 171 3.14 14.84 17.86
C VAL A 171 2.64 14.16 19.13
N ASP A 172 1.34 14.29 19.40
CA ASP A 172 0.65 13.50 20.42
C ASP A 172 0.31 12.11 19.86
N ALA A 173 1.16 11.13 20.14
CA ALA A 173 1.05 9.75 19.67
C ALA A 173 0.19 8.85 20.56
N THR A 174 -0.40 9.36 21.66
CA THR A 174 -1.14 8.56 22.66
C THR A 174 -2.22 7.67 22.04
N LEU A 175 -3.04 8.22 21.12
CA LEU A 175 -4.08 7.46 20.44
C LEU A 175 -3.51 6.29 19.62
N ILE A 176 -2.38 6.50 18.95
CA ILE A 176 -1.73 5.47 18.12
C ILE A 176 -1.13 4.38 19.00
N ASP A 177 -0.52 4.76 20.13
CA ASP A 177 0.05 3.82 21.10
C ASP A 177 -1.02 2.96 21.77
N GLU A 178 -2.16 3.55 22.15
CA GLU A 178 -3.31 2.82 22.69
C GLU A 178 -3.89 1.82 21.68
N LEU A 179 -4.01 2.23 20.42
CA LEU A 179 -4.48 1.35 19.34
C LEU A 179 -3.49 0.20 19.07
N ASN A 180 -2.20 0.49 19.00
CA ASN A 180 -1.14 -0.52 18.85
C ASN A 180 -1.16 -1.53 20.01
N THR A 181 -1.35 -1.05 21.23
CA THR A 181 -1.42 -1.90 22.43
C THR A 181 -2.65 -2.81 22.38
N GLN A 182 -3.83 -2.27 22.05
CA GLN A 182 -5.06 -3.06 21.87
C GLN A 182 -4.91 -4.11 20.76
N MET A 183 -4.28 -3.77 19.64
CA MET A 183 -4.02 -4.73 18.55
C MET A 183 -3.10 -5.87 19.00
N ASN A 184 -2.03 -5.56 19.74
CA ASN A 184 -1.11 -6.57 20.28
C ASN A 184 -1.80 -7.48 21.32
N GLU A 185 -2.66 -6.93 22.18
CA GLU A 185 -3.43 -7.71 23.14
C GLU A 185 -4.42 -8.67 22.45
N VAL A 186 -5.17 -8.20 21.44
CA VAL A 186 -6.09 -9.04 20.67
C VAL A 186 -5.33 -10.17 19.95
N MET A 187 -4.16 -9.89 19.39
CA MET A 187 -3.31 -10.91 18.76
C MET A 187 -2.82 -11.98 19.75
N ASN A 188 -2.54 -11.59 21.01
CA ASN A 188 -1.99 -12.49 22.02
C ASN A 188 -3.06 -13.25 22.82
N THR A 189 -4.25 -12.69 23.00
CA THR A 189 -5.32 -13.29 23.83
C THR A 189 -6.37 -14.05 23.02
N GLY A 190 -6.56 -13.73 21.73
CA GLY A 190 -7.63 -14.28 20.89
C GLY A 190 -7.24 -15.46 19.99
N ARG A 191 -5.98 -15.91 19.98
CA ARG A 191 -5.53 -17.04 19.13
C ARG A 191 -6.01 -18.38 19.70
N ARG A 192 -7.23 -18.78 19.32
CA ARG A 192 -7.64 -20.20 19.38
C ARG A 192 -7.10 -20.95 18.15
N PRO A 193 -6.79 -22.26 18.27
CA PRO A 193 -6.40 -23.07 17.12
C PRO A 193 -7.50 -23.01 16.06
N MET A 194 -7.10 -22.85 14.80
CA MET A 194 -8.05 -22.79 13.69
C MET A 194 -8.67 -24.17 13.50
N GLU A 195 -9.97 -24.30 13.71
CA GLU A 195 -10.67 -25.55 13.49
C GLU A 195 -11.09 -25.71 12.02
N PHE A 196 -11.37 -26.94 11.60
CA PHE A 196 -11.79 -27.23 10.23
C PHE A 196 -13.04 -26.42 9.80
N ASN A 197 -13.97 -26.19 10.73
CA ASN A 197 -15.15 -25.38 10.49
C ASN A 197 -14.82 -23.90 10.27
N ASP A 198 -13.83 -23.36 10.99
CA ASP A 198 -13.37 -21.98 10.79
C ASP A 198 -12.78 -21.81 9.39
N LEU A 199 -12.01 -22.81 8.92
CA LEU A 199 -11.45 -22.82 7.57
C LEU A 199 -12.54 -22.84 6.50
N ILE A 200 -13.56 -23.71 6.65
CA ILE A 200 -14.70 -23.76 5.73
C ILE A 200 -15.45 -22.43 5.71
N ASN A 201 -15.68 -21.83 6.87
CA ASN A 201 -16.38 -20.54 6.96
C ASN A 201 -15.57 -19.41 6.32
N MET A 202 -14.26 -19.36 6.53
CA MET A 202 -13.38 -18.38 5.89
C MET A 202 -13.38 -18.54 4.36
N LEU A 203 -13.31 -19.79 3.86
CA LEU A 203 -13.39 -20.06 2.43
C LEU A 203 -14.76 -19.69 1.85
N ALA A 204 -15.85 -20.05 2.53
CA ALA A 204 -17.20 -19.74 2.10
C ALA A 204 -17.42 -18.22 2.03
N VAL A 205 -17.04 -17.48 3.07
CA VAL A 205 -17.16 -16.01 3.09
C VAL A 205 -16.27 -15.36 2.04
N GLY A 206 -15.04 -15.83 1.89
CA GLY A 206 -14.10 -15.32 0.89
C GLY A 206 -14.60 -15.53 -0.54
N ILE A 207 -15.11 -16.71 -0.87
CA ILE A 207 -15.58 -17.08 -2.22
C ILE A 207 -16.96 -16.49 -2.53
N VAL A 208 -17.87 -16.42 -1.56
CA VAL A 208 -19.21 -15.84 -1.78
C VAL A 208 -19.16 -14.32 -1.88
N GLY A 209 -18.24 -13.69 -1.15
CA GLY A 209 -18.12 -12.23 -1.14
C GLY A 209 -17.26 -11.65 -2.27
N GLY A 210 -16.33 -12.44 -2.84
CA GLY A 210 -15.33 -12.00 -3.82
C GLY A 210 -15.67 -12.43 -5.23
#